data_AF-Q4JG23-F1
#
_entry.id   AF-Q4JG23-F1
#
_cell.length_a   1.000
_cell.length_b   1.000
_cell.length_c   1.000
_cell.angle_alpha   90.00
_cell.angle_beta   90.00
_cell.angle_gamma   90.00
#
_symmetry.space_group_name_H-M   'P 1'
#
loop_
_entity.id
_entity.type
_entity.pdbx_description
1 polymer ?
#
loop_
_entity_poly.entity_id
_entity_poly.type
_entity_poly.pdbx_seq_one_letter_code
_entity_poly.pdbx_strand_id
1 'polypeptide(L)'
;VAHRLLVDGGTPGPRMAPETARHLATHYGSLSFDIARLANEDPALAERIHPDAPEIWAQVVYARDNEWAETVDDVLRRRTTLTIRGLDTEDVRARVKGMLED
;
A
#
# COMPACT_ATOMS: atom_id res chain seq x y z
N VAL A 1 5.21 8.98 13.69
CA VAL A 1 5.39 8.09 12.51
C VAL A 1 5.34 8.87 11.19
N ALA A 2 4.23 9.52 10.82
CA ALA A 2 4.08 10.23 9.53
C ALA A 2 5.23 11.19 9.16
N HIS A 3 5.66 12.06 10.09
CA HIS A 3 6.80 12.97 9.86
C HIS A 3 8.06 12.21 9.45
N ARG A 4 8.31 11.02 10.02
CA ARG A 4 9.50 10.22 9.72
C ARG A 4 9.42 9.56 8.35
N LEU A 5 8.24 9.10 7.92
CA LEU A 5 8.01 8.62 6.55
C LEU A 5 8.23 9.72 5.50
N LEU A 6 8.02 10.99 5.88
CA LEU A 6 8.26 12.14 5.01
C LEU A 6 9.72 12.63 5.03
N VAL A 7 10.44 12.39 6.13
CA VAL A 7 11.73 13.03 6.43
C VAL A 7 12.92 12.06 6.39
N ASP A 8 12.75 10.74 6.45
CA ASP A 8 13.84 9.76 6.35
C ASP A 8 14.39 9.71 4.91
N GLY A 9 15.10 10.77 4.52
CA GLY A 9 16.01 10.88 3.38
C GLY A 9 17.38 10.25 3.64
N GLY A 10 17.44 9.23 4.51
CA GLY A 10 18.65 8.44 4.79
C GLY A 10 18.69 7.09 4.07
N THR A 11 17.57 6.63 3.51
CA THR A 11 17.47 5.42 2.68
C THR A 11 17.09 5.86 1.27
N PRO A 12 17.80 5.44 0.20
CA PRO A 12 17.41 5.78 -1.17
C PRO A 12 16.02 5.20 -1.44
N GLY A 13 15.06 6.07 -1.77
CA GLY A 13 13.67 5.68 -1.98
C GLY A 13 12.82 6.83 -2.51
N PRO A 14 11.74 6.55 -3.26
CA PRO A 14 10.86 7.60 -3.76
C PRO A 14 10.22 8.37 -2.61
N ARG A 15 10.20 9.71 -2.72
CA ARG A 15 9.49 10.57 -1.76
C ARG A 15 7.99 10.24 -1.82
N MET A 16 7.48 9.62 -0.77
CA MET A 16 6.08 9.23 -0.66
C MET A 16 5.16 10.46 -0.57
N ALA A 17 4.01 10.41 -1.24
CA ALA A 17 3.03 11.51 -1.20
C ALA A 17 2.56 11.77 0.24
N PRO A 18 2.33 13.03 0.67
CA PRO A 18 1.93 13.35 2.05
C PRO A 18 0.66 12.63 2.53
N GLU A 19 -0.31 12.45 1.64
CA GLU A 19 -1.54 11.74 1.96
C GLU A 19 -1.32 10.23 2.17
N THR A 20 -0.45 9.60 1.37
CA THR A 20 -0.04 8.20 1.54
C THR A 20 0.73 8.03 2.85
N ALA A 21 1.71 8.90 3.14
CA ALA A 21 2.49 8.82 4.38
C ALA A 21 1.59 8.98 5.62
N ARG A 22 0.63 9.91 5.58
CA ARG A 22 -0.37 10.07 6.66
C ARG A 22 -1.25 8.83 6.77
N HIS A 23 -1.76 8.31 5.65
CA HIS A 23 -2.59 7.12 5.62
C HIS A 23 -1.86 5.91 6.25
N LEU A 24 -0.65 5.60 5.79
CA LEU A 24 0.13 4.49 6.34
C LEU A 24 0.39 4.66 7.83
N ALA A 25 0.77 5.86 8.27
CA ALA A 25 1.00 6.13 9.70
C ALA A 25 -0.27 5.97 10.55
N THR A 26 -1.44 6.36 10.03
CA THR A 26 -2.72 6.25 10.73
C THR A 26 -3.22 4.81 10.81
N HIS A 27 -3.05 4.02 9.76
CA HIS A 27 -3.64 2.67 9.68
C HIS A 27 -2.69 1.56 10.14
N TYR A 28 -1.37 1.72 9.93
CA TYR A 28 -0.39 0.67 10.24
C TYR A 28 0.52 1.02 11.43
N GLY A 29 0.48 2.26 11.93
CA GLY A 29 1.34 2.67 13.03
C GLY A 29 2.81 2.44 12.70
N SER A 30 3.57 1.78 13.59
CA SER A 30 4.98 1.46 13.37
C SER A 30 5.23 0.52 12.18
N LEU A 31 4.27 -0.31 11.79
CA LEU A 31 4.40 -1.25 10.66
C LEU A 31 4.49 -0.53 9.31
N SER A 32 4.12 0.77 9.27
CA SER A 32 4.29 1.60 8.08
C SER A 32 5.74 1.70 7.60
N PHE A 33 6.74 1.46 8.46
CA PHE A 33 8.15 1.43 8.06
C PHE A 33 8.46 0.21 7.18
N ASP A 34 7.83 -0.94 7.43
CA ASP A 34 8.00 -2.14 6.61
C ASP A 34 7.38 -1.95 5.23
N ILE A 35 6.21 -1.30 5.16
CA ILE A 35 5.54 -0.95 3.91
C ILE A 35 6.37 0.07 3.12
N ALA A 36 6.92 1.08 3.80
CA ALA A 36 7.81 2.05 3.15
C ALA A 36 9.10 1.40 2.63
N ARG A 37 9.64 0.41 3.34
CA ARG A 37 10.79 -0.36 2.88
C ARG A 37 10.47 -1.12 1.59
N LEU A 38 9.31 -1.81 1.51
CA LEU A 38 8.87 -2.47 0.28
C LEU A 38 8.79 -1.48 -0.90
N ALA A 39 8.20 -0.30 -0.68
CA ALA A 39 8.08 0.75 -1.69
C ALA A 39 9.45 1.34 -2.12
N ASN A 40 10.47 1.29 -1.25
CA ASN A 40 11.82 1.73 -1.57
C ASN A 40 12.62 0.68 -2.34
N GLU A 41 12.41 -0.61 -2.02
CA GLU A 41 13.06 -1.75 -2.68
C GLU A 41 12.52 -1.97 -4.11
N ASP A 42 11.21 -1.77 -4.31
CA ASP A 42 10.56 -1.77 -5.62
C ASP A 42 9.74 -0.49 -5.82
N PRO A 43 10.23 0.46 -6.64
CA PRO A 43 9.52 1.71 -6.93
C PRO A 43 8.12 1.52 -7.54
N ALA A 44 7.85 0.40 -8.23
CA ALA A 44 6.50 0.12 -8.74
C ALA A 44 5.50 -0.11 -7.60
N LEU A 45 5.97 -0.57 -6.43
CA LEU A 45 5.15 -0.72 -5.23
C LEU A 45 4.82 0.62 -4.56
N ALA A 46 5.54 1.69 -4.88
CA ALA A 46 5.26 3.03 -4.40
C ALA A 46 4.11 3.73 -5.15
N GLU A 47 3.69 3.20 -6.30
CA GLU A 47 2.57 3.73 -7.08
C GLU A 47 1.24 3.54 -6.35
N ARG A 48 0.33 4.50 -6.54
CA ARG A 48 -1.04 4.38 -6.04
C ARG A 48 -1.76 3.23 -6.74
N ILE A 49 -2.59 2.52 -5.98
CA ILE A 49 -3.50 1.52 -6.55
C ILE A 49 -4.54 2.20 -7.44
N HIS A 50 -5.06 3.34 -6.99
CA HIS A 50 -6.00 4.17 -7.72
C HIS A 50 -5.63 5.66 -7.54
N PRO A 51 -5.73 6.53 -8.57
CA PRO A 51 -5.35 7.94 -8.47
C PRO A 51 -6.02 8.68 -7.28
N ASP A 52 -7.30 8.37 -7.03
CA ASP A 52 -8.09 8.98 -5.95
C ASP A 52 -7.91 8.31 -4.57
N ALA A 53 -6.98 7.35 -4.44
CA ALA A 53 -6.73 6.62 -3.20
C ALA A 53 -5.32 6.92 -2.65
N PRO A 54 -5.14 7.09 -1.33
CA PRO A 54 -3.82 7.17 -0.74
C PRO A 54 -3.09 5.81 -0.73
N GLU A 55 -3.81 4.70 -0.90
CA GLU A 55 -3.26 3.35 -0.87
C GLU A 55 -2.30 3.06 -2.04
N ILE A 56 -1.17 2.41 -1.72
CA ILE A 56 -0.12 2.04 -2.68
C ILE A 56 0.03 0.53 -2.81
N TRP A 57 0.61 0.05 -3.91
CA TRP A 57 0.78 -1.39 -4.18
C TRP A 57 1.62 -2.12 -3.12
N ALA A 58 2.52 -1.43 -2.41
CA ALA A 58 3.25 -2.01 -1.28
C ALA A 58 2.32 -2.55 -0.17
N GLN A 59 1.14 -1.97 0.02
CA GLN A 59 0.15 -2.47 0.97
C GLN A 59 -0.43 -3.83 0.54
N VAL A 60 -0.52 -4.10 -0.77
CA VAL A 60 -1.00 -5.39 -1.29
C VAL A 60 0.00 -6.50 -0.97
N VAL A 61 1.29 -6.24 -1.22
CA VAL A 61 2.38 -7.17 -0.87
C VAL A 61 2.42 -7.39 0.64
N TYR A 62 2.34 -6.31 1.44
CA TYR A 62 2.31 -6.43 2.88
C TYR A 62 1.12 -7.26 3.38
N ALA A 63 -0.08 -7.02 2.82
CA ALA A 63 -1.28 -7.77 3.18
C ALA A 63 -1.16 -9.26 2.88
N ARG A 64 -0.61 -9.62 1.71
CA ARG A 64 -0.33 -11.01 1.31
C ARG A 64 0.66 -11.68 2.27
N ASP A 65 1.81 -11.06 2.48
CA ASP A 65 2.95 -11.69 3.13
C ASP A 65 2.87 -11.64 4.67
N ASN A 66 2.13 -10.68 5.24
CA ASN A 66 2.13 -10.40 6.68
C ASN A 66 0.73 -10.36 7.31
N GLU A 67 -0.34 -10.22 6.54
CA GLU A 67 -1.72 -10.09 7.07
C GLU A 67 -2.67 -11.20 6.62
N TRP A 68 -2.12 -12.29 6.05
CA TRP A 68 -2.84 -13.47 5.55
C TRP A 68 -3.96 -13.13 4.55
N ALA A 69 -3.73 -12.15 3.67
CA ALA A 69 -4.66 -11.89 2.59
C ALA A 69 -4.54 -12.96 1.50
N GLU A 70 -5.57 -13.80 1.37
CA GLU A 70 -5.61 -14.90 0.39
C GLU A 70 -6.56 -14.61 -0.78
N THR A 71 -7.40 -13.58 -0.66
CA THR A 71 -8.38 -13.21 -1.69
C THR A 71 -8.30 -11.73 -2.03
N VAL A 72 -8.79 -11.38 -3.22
CA VAL A 72 -8.93 -9.98 -3.65
C VAL A 72 -9.77 -9.17 -2.64
N ASP A 73 -10.79 -9.77 -2.01
CA ASP A 73 -11.63 -9.09 -1.02
C ASP A 73 -10.92 -8.88 0.34
N ASP A 74 -9.98 -9.76 0.72
CA ASP A 74 -9.10 -9.49 1.86
C ASP A 74 -8.36 -8.17 1.68
N VAL A 75 -7.76 -7.98 0.50
CA VAL A 75 -6.99 -6.78 0.18
C VAL A 75 -7.90 -5.57 0.02
N LEU A 76 -8.84 -5.62 -0.93
CA LEU A 76 -9.56 -4.42 -1.40
C LEU A 76 -10.67 -3.94 -0.45
N ARG A 77 -11.22 -4.85 0.37
CA ARG A 77 -12.33 -4.52 1.28
C ARG A 77 -11.93 -4.54 2.76
N ARG A 78 -11.02 -5.44 3.18
CA ARG A 78 -10.67 -5.62 4.61
C ARG A 78 -9.37 -4.94 5.03
N ARG A 79 -8.35 -4.91 4.18
CA ARG A 79 -7.03 -4.30 4.47
C ARG A 79 -6.85 -2.91 3.87
N THR A 80 -7.67 -2.56 2.90
CA THR A 80 -7.75 -1.22 2.31
C THR A 80 -9.19 -0.71 2.31
N THR A 81 -9.38 0.53 1.87
CA THR A 81 -10.72 1.14 1.78
C THR A 81 -11.31 1.13 0.37
N LEU A 82 -10.65 0.49 -0.60
CA LEU A 82 -10.93 0.65 -2.03
C LEU A 82 -12.34 0.19 -2.41
N THR A 83 -12.76 -1.01 -2.01
CA THR A 83 -14.13 -1.51 -2.31
C THR A 83 -15.20 -0.66 -1.65
N ILE A 84 -14.99 -0.23 -0.40
CA ILE A 84 -15.98 0.59 0.31
C ILE A 84 -16.14 1.99 -0.33
N ARG A 85 -15.08 2.48 -0.99
CA ARG A 85 -15.08 3.76 -1.69
C ARG A 85 -15.44 3.65 -3.17
N GLY A 86 -15.71 2.44 -3.69
CA GLY A 86 -16.01 2.20 -5.09
C GLY A 86 -14.81 2.43 -6.03
N LEU A 87 -13.58 2.18 -5.55
CA LEU A 87 -12.33 2.38 -6.28
C LEU A 87 -11.68 1.05 -6.71
N ASP A 88 -12.39 -0.06 -6.60
CA ASP A 88 -11.94 -1.41 -6.96
C ASP A 88 -12.35 -1.80 -8.39
N THR A 89 -11.86 -1.03 -9.37
CA THR A 89 -12.11 -1.31 -10.80
C THR A 89 -11.66 -2.72 -11.20
N GLU A 90 -12.16 -3.23 -12.32
CA GLU A 90 -11.77 -4.55 -12.84
C GLU A 90 -10.25 -4.68 -13.02
N ASP A 91 -9.58 -3.62 -13.49
CA ASP A 91 -8.11 -3.60 -13.62
C ASP A 91 -7.40 -3.68 -12.25
N VAL A 92 -7.90 -2.96 -11.25
CA VAL A 92 -7.36 -3.02 -9.88
C VAL A 92 -7.54 -4.43 -9.31
N ARG A 93 -8.73 -5.00 -9.47
CA ARG A 93 -9.05 -6.37 -9.03
C ARG A 93 -8.17 -7.41 -9.71
N ALA A 94 -7.97 -7.30 -11.02
CA ALA A 94 -7.13 -8.20 -11.79
C ALA A 94 -5.66 -8.11 -11.36
N ARG A 95 -5.13 -6.90 -11.14
CA ARG A 95 -3.75 -6.72 -10.68
C ARG A 95 -3.52 -7.25 -9.27
N VAL A 96 -4.45 -7.00 -8.34
CA VAL A 96 -4.39 -7.59 -6.99
C VAL A 96 -4.40 -9.10 -7.07
N LYS A 97 -5.27 -9.69 -7.90
CA LYS A 97 -5.32 -11.14 -8.08
C LYS A 97 -3.96 -11.70 -8.53
N GLY A 98 -3.34 -11.11 -9.55
CA GLY A 98 -2.03 -11.54 -10.02
C GLY A 98 -0.97 -11.49 -8.93
N MET A 99 -0.93 -10.41 -8.13
CA MET A 99 0.02 -10.28 -7.03
C MET A 99 -0.20 -11.29 -5.90
N LEU A 100 -1.41 -11.85 -5.74
CA LEU A 100 -1.69 -12.91 -4.76
C LEU A 100 -1.28 -14.31 -5.25
N GLU A 101 -1.09 -14.48 -6.56
CA GLU A 101 -0.73 -15.76 -7.19
C GLU A 101 0.81 -15.92 -7.36
N ASP A 102 1.59 -14.84 -7.14
CA ASP A 102 3.06 -14.78 -7.19
C ASP A 102 3.74 -15.25 -5.89
#